data_AF-A0A3D5QAM8-F1
#
_entry.id   AF-A0A3D5QAM8-F1
#
_cell.length_a   1.000
_cell.length_b   1.000
_cell.length_c   1.000
_cell.angle_alpha   90.00
_cell.angle_beta   90.00
_cell.angle_gamma   90.00
#
_symmetry.space_group_name_H-M   'P 1'
#
loop_
_entity.id
_entity.type
_entity.pdbx_description
1 polymer ?
#
loop_
_entity_poly.entity_id
_entity_poly.type
_entity_poly.pdbx_seq_one_letter_code
_entity_poly.pdbx_strand_id
1 'polypeptide(L)'
;MDLNTLPAYLYSNFKKNPDKTAFREKDLGIWQSFTWSDYLKNVCAVAAFFEEQGLKKGDTIAVVGDNKPEWVVCEMAAQLLGVIPIGIYQDSVISEVKYILQKAEVKIVVAEDQEQVDKILDILEESEEGNDIKCVIYYDDKGMYQYNDPSLVYYADIFNNGYFKEGGFEKYCESKINEIDENDVAVMCTTSGTTGFPKLAMLTHKNMIFMSRSLGKADPKQEDDEFVSFLPLPWIGEQMMCVASALIFGFKVNFPESHDTVQNDMKEIGPNLIFSPPRVWENLASNVQVKIMDTSRFKRFVYNKCLPVGYKYAESRFDRVEPSV
;
A
#
# COMPACT_ATOMS: atom_id res chain seq x y z
N MET A 1 -6.63 23.50 9.23
CA MET A 1 -6.74 22.52 8.15
C MET A 1 -7.69 21.44 8.62
N ASP A 2 -8.77 21.19 7.88
CA ASP A 2 -9.75 20.17 8.25
C ASP A 2 -9.21 18.78 7.88
N LEU A 3 -9.39 17.79 8.76
CA LEU A 3 -8.91 16.42 8.54
C LEU A 3 -9.94 15.59 7.77
N ASN A 4 -10.16 15.95 6.51
CA ASN A 4 -11.16 15.38 5.62
C ASN A 4 -10.59 14.72 4.34
N THR A 5 -9.28 14.84 4.09
CA THR A 5 -8.57 14.13 3.00
C THR A 5 -7.38 13.33 3.55
N LEU A 6 -6.96 12.27 2.83
CA LEU A 6 -5.82 11.44 3.26
C LEU A 6 -4.50 12.24 3.32
N PRO A 7 -4.18 13.12 2.34
CA PRO A 7 -3.02 13.99 2.44
C PRO A 7 -3.05 14.94 3.65
N ALA A 8 -4.24 15.40 4.08
CA ALA A 8 -4.36 16.20 5.31
C ALA A 8 -3.98 15.42 6.57
N TYR A 9 -4.27 14.10 6.64
CA TYR A 9 -3.79 13.25 7.74
C TYR A 9 -2.28 13.08 7.70
N LEU A 10 -1.67 12.88 6.52
CA LEU A 10 -0.22 12.81 6.39
C LEU A 10 0.44 14.09 6.92
N TYR A 11 -0.05 15.26 6.47
CA TYR A 11 0.46 16.55 6.94
C TYR A 11 0.26 16.74 8.45
N SER A 12 -0.88 16.31 9.00
CA SER A 12 -1.14 16.33 10.43
C SER A 12 -0.17 15.47 11.24
N ASN A 13 0.14 14.25 10.77
CA ASN A 13 1.10 13.37 11.44
C ASN A 13 2.51 13.96 11.41
N PHE A 14 2.93 14.51 10.26
CA PHE A 14 4.17 15.26 10.14
C PHE A 14 4.24 16.44 11.13
N LYS A 15 3.18 17.25 11.22
CA LYS A 15 3.13 18.39 12.17
C LYS A 15 3.15 17.96 13.62
N LYS A 16 2.55 16.82 13.94
CA LYS A 16 2.47 16.30 15.31
C LYS A 16 3.79 15.71 15.78
N ASN A 17 4.42 14.86 14.96
CA ASN A 17 5.67 14.19 15.33
C ASN A 17 6.49 13.81 14.07
N PRO A 18 7.29 14.75 13.53
CA PRO A 18 7.97 14.56 12.26
C PRO A 18 9.00 13.42 12.28
N ASP A 19 9.64 13.18 13.44
CA ASP A 19 10.72 12.19 13.61
C ASP A 19 10.22 10.78 13.91
N LYS A 20 8.91 10.60 14.14
CA LYS A 20 8.34 9.27 14.38
C LYS A 20 8.32 8.48 13.07
N THR A 21 8.71 7.22 13.13
CA THR A 21 8.63 6.28 12.01
C THR A 21 7.19 6.16 11.50
N ALA A 22 7.00 6.41 10.21
CA ALA A 22 5.75 6.19 9.49
C ALA A 22 5.69 4.78 8.91
N PHE A 23 6.78 4.36 8.27
CA PHE A 23 6.92 3.01 7.76
C PHE A 23 8.37 2.50 7.75
N ARG A 24 8.51 1.20 7.58
CA ARG A 24 9.79 0.50 7.40
C ARG A 24 9.75 -0.38 6.18
N GLU A 25 10.90 -0.60 5.58
CA GLU A 25 11.11 -1.60 4.54
C GLU A 25 12.26 -2.50 4.93
N LYS A 26 12.14 -3.79 4.66
CA LYS A 26 13.26 -4.71 4.78
C LYS A 26 13.98 -4.82 3.43
N ASP A 27 15.25 -4.45 3.43
CA ASP A 27 16.14 -4.58 2.26
C ASP A 27 17.43 -5.29 2.69
N LEU A 28 17.81 -6.33 1.95
CA LEU A 28 18.97 -7.19 2.21
C LEU A 28 19.02 -7.68 3.67
N GLY A 29 17.86 -8.04 4.22
CA GLY A 29 17.70 -8.50 5.60
C GLY A 29 17.70 -7.40 6.68
N ILE A 30 17.77 -6.12 6.33
CA ILE A 30 17.85 -4.99 7.28
C ILE A 30 16.62 -4.09 7.14
N TRP A 31 15.96 -3.82 8.27
CA TRP A 31 14.83 -2.89 8.34
C TRP A 31 15.28 -1.42 8.29
N GLN A 32 15.06 -0.78 7.14
CA GLN A 32 15.20 0.66 6.95
C GLN A 32 13.95 1.37 7.47
N SER A 33 14.12 2.52 8.13
CA SER A 33 13.00 3.27 8.73
C SER A 33 12.85 4.63 8.08
N PHE A 34 11.61 5.01 7.78
CA PHE A 34 11.24 6.30 7.21
C PHE A 34 10.32 7.03 8.17
N THR A 35 10.63 8.27 8.48
CA THR A 35 9.85 9.12 9.38
C THR A 35 8.65 9.75 8.67
N TRP A 36 7.72 10.35 9.41
CA TRP A 36 6.65 11.16 8.80
C TRP A 36 7.20 12.34 8.00
N SER A 37 8.36 12.89 8.40
CA SER A 37 9.07 13.92 7.63
C SER A 37 9.59 13.38 6.31
N ASP A 38 10.20 12.19 6.30
CA ASP A 38 10.67 11.54 5.07
C ASP A 38 9.50 11.25 4.14
N TYR A 39 8.40 10.72 4.68
CA TYR A 39 7.21 10.41 3.90
C TYR A 39 6.64 11.67 3.23
N LEU A 40 6.39 12.73 3.99
CA LEU A 40 5.85 13.97 3.44
C LEU A 40 6.78 14.59 2.40
N LYS A 41 8.10 14.62 2.67
CA LYS A 41 9.10 15.16 1.75
C LYS A 41 9.11 14.38 0.43
N ASN A 42 9.09 13.05 0.49
CA ASN A 42 9.12 12.21 -0.70
C ASN A 42 7.82 12.36 -1.52
N VAL A 43 6.66 12.37 -0.84
CA VAL A 43 5.36 12.64 -1.48
C VAL A 43 5.36 13.99 -2.21
N CYS A 44 5.90 15.04 -1.60
CA CYS A 44 5.96 16.35 -2.25
C CYS A 44 6.87 16.35 -3.49
N ALA A 45 8.03 15.67 -3.42
CA ALA A 45 8.95 15.59 -4.54
C ALA A 45 8.34 14.83 -5.73
N VAL A 46 7.70 13.69 -5.47
CA VAL A 46 7.00 12.91 -6.49
C VAL A 46 5.81 13.67 -7.06
N ALA A 47 5.05 14.40 -6.23
CA ALA A 47 3.96 15.25 -6.69
C ALA A 47 4.47 16.38 -7.60
N ALA A 48 5.58 17.04 -7.25
CA ALA A 48 6.19 18.06 -8.10
C ALA A 48 6.63 17.48 -9.46
N PHE A 49 7.20 16.27 -9.47
CA PHE A 49 7.52 15.55 -10.69
C PHE A 49 6.28 15.24 -11.52
N PHE A 50 5.20 14.75 -10.92
CA PHE A 50 3.93 14.50 -11.61
C PHE A 50 3.34 15.76 -12.25
N GLU A 51 3.42 16.91 -11.57
CA GLU A 51 3.03 18.20 -12.14
C GLU A 51 3.93 18.64 -13.30
N GLU A 52 5.24 18.39 -13.22
CA GLU A 52 6.20 18.65 -14.31
C GLU A 52 5.90 17.80 -15.55
N GLN A 53 5.51 16.53 -15.34
CA GLN A 53 4.96 15.67 -16.39
C GLN A 53 3.56 16.14 -16.85
N GLY A 54 3.00 17.18 -16.25
CA GLY A 54 1.73 17.80 -16.65
C GLY A 54 0.50 17.01 -16.27
N LEU A 55 0.56 16.20 -15.20
CA LEU A 55 -0.66 15.62 -14.61
C LEU A 55 -1.52 16.73 -14.02
N LYS A 56 -2.84 16.53 -14.13
CA LYS A 56 -3.87 17.44 -13.62
C LYS A 56 -4.83 16.68 -12.72
N LYS A 57 -5.51 17.40 -11.83
CA LYS A 57 -6.61 16.86 -11.04
C LYS A 57 -7.60 16.09 -11.93
N GLY A 58 -7.93 14.87 -11.54
CA GLY A 58 -8.79 13.95 -12.28
C GLY A 58 -8.06 13.05 -13.30
N ASP A 59 -6.78 13.29 -13.58
CA ASP A 59 -5.95 12.34 -14.34
C ASP A 59 -5.68 11.08 -13.51
N THR A 60 -5.21 10.01 -14.16
CA THR A 60 -4.97 8.71 -13.52
C THR A 60 -3.50 8.29 -13.61
N ILE A 61 -2.98 7.67 -12.54
CA ILE A 61 -1.74 6.89 -12.57
C ILE A 61 -2.01 5.43 -12.23
N ALA A 62 -1.22 4.52 -12.79
CA ALA A 62 -1.23 3.12 -12.37
C ALA A 62 0.02 2.80 -11.57
N VAL A 63 -0.11 1.91 -10.58
CA VAL A 63 1.02 1.31 -9.86
C VAL A 63 0.92 -0.20 -9.96
N VAL A 64 2.01 -0.87 -10.35
CA VAL A 64 2.11 -2.33 -10.51
C VAL A 64 3.39 -2.84 -9.86
N GLY A 65 3.26 -3.85 -8.99
CA GLY A 65 4.38 -4.35 -8.18
C GLY A 65 3.98 -4.95 -6.84
N ASP A 66 4.98 -5.28 -6.04
CA ASP A 66 4.87 -5.70 -4.64
C ASP A 66 4.61 -4.50 -3.70
N ASN A 67 4.32 -4.81 -2.45
CA ASN A 67 4.07 -3.85 -1.40
C ASN A 67 5.38 -3.16 -0.98
N LYS A 68 5.57 -1.93 -1.44
CA LYS A 68 6.78 -1.14 -1.19
C LYS A 68 6.49 0.31 -0.75
N PRO A 69 7.41 0.97 -0.03
CA PRO A 69 7.31 2.40 0.26
C PRO A 69 7.06 3.27 -0.97
N GLU A 70 7.72 2.98 -2.08
CA GLU A 70 7.62 3.70 -3.35
C GLU A 70 6.20 3.73 -3.87
N TRP A 71 5.47 2.60 -3.73
CA TRP A 71 4.07 2.52 -4.06
C TRP A 71 3.26 3.55 -3.29
N VAL A 72 3.31 3.50 -1.95
CA VAL A 72 2.47 4.36 -1.10
C VAL A 72 2.87 5.83 -1.22
N VAL A 73 4.14 6.13 -1.49
CA VAL A 73 4.60 7.48 -1.80
C VAL A 73 4.02 7.99 -3.11
N CYS A 74 4.10 7.21 -4.20
CA CYS A 74 3.53 7.58 -5.50
C CYS A 74 2.01 7.72 -5.43
N GLU A 75 1.33 6.81 -4.74
CA GLU A 75 -0.11 6.87 -4.53
C GLU A 75 -0.52 8.15 -3.78
N MET A 76 0.16 8.46 -2.67
CA MET A 76 -0.11 9.65 -1.87
C MET A 76 0.25 10.95 -2.60
N ALA A 77 1.28 10.93 -3.44
CA ALA A 77 1.62 12.05 -4.32
C ALA A 77 0.52 12.32 -5.37
N ALA A 78 -0.04 11.27 -5.97
CA ALA A 78 -1.19 11.41 -6.85
C ALA A 78 -2.40 11.99 -6.10
N GLN A 79 -2.72 11.43 -4.93
CA GLN A 79 -3.80 11.92 -4.07
C GLN A 79 -3.62 13.40 -3.69
N LEU A 80 -2.38 13.84 -3.40
CA LEU A 80 -2.06 15.24 -3.09
C LEU A 80 -2.35 16.20 -4.27
N LEU A 81 -2.34 15.71 -5.51
CA LEU A 81 -2.69 16.49 -6.69
C LEU A 81 -4.15 16.33 -7.13
N GLY A 82 -4.94 15.53 -6.40
CA GLY A 82 -6.26 15.09 -6.85
C GLY A 82 -6.21 14.22 -8.13
N VAL A 83 -5.05 13.60 -8.39
CA VAL A 83 -4.86 12.56 -9.41
C VAL A 83 -5.27 11.22 -8.80
N ILE A 84 -5.84 10.34 -9.62
CA ILE A 84 -6.46 9.08 -9.18
C ILE A 84 -5.46 7.94 -9.36
N PRO A 85 -4.94 7.34 -8.28
CA PRO A 85 -4.13 6.13 -8.40
C PRO A 85 -5.00 4.88 -8.57
N ILE A 86 -4.52 3.94 -9.39
CA ILE A 86 -5.04 2.58 -9.49
C ILE A 86 -3.92 1.55 -9.30
N GLY A 87 -4.15 0.58 -8.41
CA GLY A 87 -3.26 -0.55 -8.23
C GLY A 87 -3.57 -1.69 -9.21
N ILE A 88 -2.53 -2.30 -9.76
CA ILE A 88 -2.59 -3.49 -10.61
C ILE A 88 -1.81 -4.62 -9.92
N TYR A 89 -2.37 -5.83 -9.92
CA TYR A 89 -1.70 -6.99 -9.35
C TYR A 89 -0.49 -7.36 -10.22
N GLN A 90 0.63 -7.66 -9.57
CA GLN A 90 1.88 -8.03 -10.26
C GLN A 90 1.72 -9.28 -11.15
N ASP A 91 0.85 -10.21 -10.73
CA ASP A 91 0.54 -11.45 -11.46
C ASP A 91 -0.55 -11.28 -12.54
N SER A 92 -1.07 -10.06 -12.75
CA SER A 92 -2.00 -9.78 -13.85
C SER A 92 -1.34 -10.04 -15.20
N VAL A 93 -2.10 -10.70 -16.09
CA VAL A 93 -1.68 -10.97 -17.46
C VAL A 93 -1.70 -9.67 -18.28
N ILE A 94 -0.83 -9.59 -19.30
CA ILE A 94 -0.65 -8.37 -20.12
C ILE A 94 -1.96 -7.81 -20.70
N SER A 95 -2.90 -8.67 -21.10
CA SER A 95 -4.20 -8.26 -21.63
C SER A 95 -5.11 -7.60 -20.58
N GLU A 96 -5.00 -8.01 -19.31
CA GLU A 96 -5.69 -7.37 -18.20
C GLU A 96 -5.04 -6.04 -17.85
N VAL A 97 -3.70 -5.98 -17.81
CA VAL A 97 -2.95 -4.74 -17.60
C VAL A 97 -3.34 -3.71 -18.67
N LYS A 98 -3.28 -4.09 -19.95
CA LYS A 98 -3.69 -3.26 -21.09
C LYS A 98 -5.12 -2.75 -20.94
N TYR A 99 -6.05 -3.63 -20.57
CA TYR A 99 -7.44 -3.25 -20.33
C TYR A 99 -7.55 -2.19 -19.23
N ILE A 100 -6.86 -2.38 -18.09
CA ILE A 100 -6.92 -1.44 -16.96
C ILE A 100 -6.34 -0.08 -17.35
N LEU A 101 -5.15 -0.07 -17.98
CA LEU A 101 -4.49 1.17 -18.39
C LEU A 101 -5.36 2.00 -19.35
N GLN A 102 -5.98 1.34 -20.33
CA GLN A 102 -6.87 1.99 -21.28
C GLN A 102 -8.18 2.43 -20.61
N LYS A 103 -8.79 1.56 -19.81
CA LYS A 103 -10.10 1.81 -19.20
C LYS A 103 -10.05 2.93 -18.16
N ALA A 104 -8.90 3.08 -17.49
CA ALA A 104 -8.67 4.10 -16.48
C ALA A 104 -7.98 5.36 -17.04
N GLU A 105 -7.70 5.41 -18.35
CA GLU A 105 -7.05 6.55 -19.02
C GLU A 105 -5.74 6.96 -18.34
N VAL A 106 -4.89 5.96 -18.06
CA VAL A 106 -3.65 6.13 -17.30
C VAL A 106 -2.64 6.97 -18.06
N LYS A 107 -2.03 7.94 -17.38
CA LYS A 107 -1.03 8.85 -17.94
C LYS A 107 0.39 8.63 -17.44
N ILE A 108 0.58 7.99 -16.29
CA ILE A 108 1.88 7.57 -15.78
C ILE A 108 1.71 6.18 -15.19
N VAL A 109 2.67 5.30 -15.46
CA VAL A 109 2.75 3.99 -14.82
C VAL A 109 3.94 3.97 -13.88
N VAL A 110 3.74 3.51 -12.65
CA VAL A 110 4.80 3.20 -11.69
C VAL A 110 4.92 1.68 -11.64
N ALA A 111 6.03 1.16 -12.13
CA ALA A 111 6.34 -0.25 -12.23
C ALA A 111 7.42 -0.63 -11.21
N GLU A 112 7.35 -1.85 -10.67
CA GLU A 112 8.37 -2.35 -9.76
C GLU A 112 9.71 -2.57 -10.45
N ASP A 113 9.75 -3.55 -11.34
CA ASP A 113 10.97 -4.16 -11.84
C ASP A 113 10.95 -4.27 -13.37
N GLN A 114 12.00 -4.90 -13.91
CA GLN A 114 12.15 -5.17 -15.33
C GLN A 114 10.93 -5.89 -15.92
N GLU A 115 10.38 -6.91 -15.24
CA GLU A 115 9.24 -7.66 -15.76
C GLU A 115 8.01 -6.76 -15.93
N GLN A 116 7.73 -5.91 -14.94
CA GLN A 116 6.61 -5.00 -15.04
C GLN A 116 6.86 -3.93 -16.10
N VAL A 117 8.08 -3.39 -16.22
CA VAL A 117 8.42 -2.43 -17.28
C VAL A 117 8.25 -3.05 -18.67
N ASP A 118 8.73 -4.27 -18.89
CA ASP A 118 8.61 -4.98 -20.17
C ASP A 118 7.14 -5.15 -20.58
N LYS A 119 6.26 -5.56 -19.64
CA LYS A 119 4.81 -5.65 -19.91
C LYS A 119 4.23 -4.32 -20.38
N ILE A 120 4.67 -3.19 -19.80
CA ILE A 120 4.18 -1.87 -20.19
C ILE A 120 4.72 -1.49 -21.56
N LEU A 121 6.02 -1.67 -21.83
CA LEU A 121 6.62 -1.37 -23.13
C LEU A 121 5.95 -2.17 -24.26
N ASP A 122 5.72 -3.48 -24.06
CA ASP A 122 4.98 -4.33 -25.01
C ASP A 122 3.59 -3.74 -25.33
N ILE A 123 2.86 -3.26 -24.31
CA ILE A 123 1.55 -2.62 -24.49
C ILE A 123 1.66 -1.31 -25.29
N LEU A 124 2.71 -0.50 -25.02
CA LEU A 124 2.95 0.76 -25.71
C LEU A 124 3.31 0.53 -27.18
N GLU A 125 4.10 -0.50 -27.48
CA GLU A 125 4.46 -0.90 -28.85
C GLU A 125 3.26 -1.40 -29.67
N GLU A 126 2.35 -2.16 -29.05
CA GLU A 126 1.14 -2.67 -29.70
C GLU A 126 0.06 -1.61 -29.96
N SER A 127 0.17 -0.41 -29.38
CA SER A 127 -0.89 0.59 -29.40
C SER A 127 -0.85 1.44 -30.68
N GLU A 128 -1.59 1.02 -31.72
CA GLU A 128 -1.66 1.71 -33.03
C GLU A 128 -2.22 3.15 -32.98
N GLU A 129 -3.02 3.51 -31.97
CA GLU A 129 -3.70 4.80 -31.85
C GLU A 129 -2.93 5.86 -31.03
N GLY A 130 -1.68 5.57 -30.66
CA GLY A 130 -0.95 6.37 -29.68
C GLY A 130 -1.44 6.09 -28.26
N ASN A 131 -0.56 6.23 -27.28
CA ASN A 131 -0.89 6.05 -25.87
C ASN A 131 -0.79 7.40 -25.14
N ASP A 132 -1.63 7.59 -24.13
CA ASP A 132 -1.62 8.78 -23.27
C ASP A 132 -0.58 8.68 -22.13
N ILE A 133 0.18 7.59 -22.09
CA ILE A 133 1.19 7.32 -21.06
C ILE A 133 2.41 8.18 -21.36
N LYS A 134 2.68 9.15 -20.48
CA LYS A 134 3.74 10.13 -20.62
C LYS A 134 5.11 9.59 -20.22
N CYS A 135 5.15 8.73 -19.20
CA CYS A 135 6.35 8.06 -18.73
C CYS A 135 6.01 6.81 -17.91
N VAL A 136 7.01 5.94 -17.76
CA VAL A 136 7.00 4.78 -16.87
C VAL A 136 8.10 4.99 -15.84
N ILE A 137 7.72 5.02 -14.57
CA ILE A 137 8.64 5.15 -13.44
C ILE A 137 8.94 3.75 -12.92
N TYR A 138 10.21 3.40 -12.75
CA TYR A 138 10.61 2.13 -12.14
C TYR A 138 11.42 2.35 -10.87
N TYR A 139 11.33 1.45 -9.90
CA TYR A 139 12.03 1.60 -8.61
C TYR A 139 12.99 0.46 -8.25
N ASP A 140 12.89 -0.73 -8.86
CA ASP A 140 13.96 -1.73 -8.88
C ASP A 140 14.75 -1.63 -10.20
N ASP A 141 16.02 -1.25 -10.12
CA ASP A 141 16.91 -1.05 -11.27
C ASP A 141 17.63 -2.34 -11.72
N LYS A 142 17.43 -3.46 -11.02
CA LYS A 142 18.02 -4.75 -11.39
C LYS A 142 17.53 -5.15 -12.79
N GLY A 143 18.48 -5.34 -13.70
CA GLY A 143 18.18 -5.72 -15.08
C GLY A 143 17.92 -4.53 -16.02
N MET A 144 17.78 -3.31 -15.51
CA MET A 144 17.41 -2.12 -16.29
C MET A 144 18.56 -1.49 -17.09
N TYR A 145 19.79 -2.00 -16.96
CA TYR A 145 21.01 -1.42 -17.56
C TYR A 145 21.06 -1.40 -19.11
N GLN A 146 20.19 -2.17 -19.79
CA GLN A 146 20.13 -2.22 -21.26
C GLN A 146 19.10 -1.25 -21.86
N TYR A 147 18.27 -0.64 -21.03
CA TYR A 147 17.17 0.21 -21.46
C TYR A 147 17.67 1.65 -21.62
N ASN A 148 17.38 2.26 -22.76
CA ASN A 148 17.74 3.65 -23.08
C ASN A 148 16.51 4.46 -23.55
N ASP A 149 15.31 4.01 -23.20
CA ASP A 149 14.08 4.68 -23.59
C ASP A 149 13.88 5.96 -22.74
N PRO A 150 13.75 7.15 -23.35
CA PRO A 150 13.56 8.41 -22.64
C PRO A 150 12.28 8.51 -21.80
N SER A 151 11.30 7.63 -22.05
CA SER A 151 10.06 7.55 -21.27
C SER A 151 10.23 6.81 -19.95
N LEU A 152 11.35 6.10 -19.75
CA LEU A 152 11.67 5.41 -18.50
C LEU A 152 12.36 6.38 -17.53
N VAL A 153 11.84 6.44 -16.32
CA VAL A 153 12.36 7.31 -15.26
C VAL A 153 12.68 6.46 -14.03
N TYR A 154 13.93 6.52 -13.57
CA TYR A 154 14.28 5.84 -12.33
C TYR A 154 13.75 6.65 -11.14
N TYR A 155 13.01 5.99 -10.24
CA TYR A 155 12.36 6.62 -9.09
C TYR A 155 13.33 7.45 -8.24
N ALA A 156 14.54 6.94 -8.00
CA ALA A 156 15.53 7.63 -7.18
C ALA A 156 16.00 8.96 -7.81
N ASP A 157 15.98 9.06 -9.14
CA ASP A 157 16.42 10.28 -9.85
C ASP A 157 15.45 11.45 -9.67
N ILE A 158 14.19 11.18 -9.31
CA ILE A 158 13.19 12.22 -9.00
C ILE A 158 13.71 13.13 -7.86
N PHE A 159 14.43 12.56 -6.88
CA PHE A 159 14.92 13.31 -5.73
C PHE A 159 16.16 14.16 -6.05
N ASN A 160 16.85 13.89 -7.16
CA ASN A 160 18.03 14.63 -7.61
C ASN A 160 17.67 16.00 -8.23
N ASN A 161 16.40 16.20 -8.63
CA ASN A 161 15.94 17.44 -9.26
C ASN A 161 15.91 18.65 -8.32
N GLY A 162 15.97 18.43 -7.00
CA GLY A 162 16.06 19.53 -6.03
C GLY A 162 14.83 20.45 -6.03
N TYR A 163 13.62 19.89 -6.24
CA TYR A 163 12.35 20.63 -6.33
C TYR A 163 12.12 21.64 -5.21
N PHE A 164 12.61 21.33 -4.00
CA PHE A 164 12.41 22.17 -2.84
C PHE A 164 13.73 22.48 -2.13
N LYS A 165 13.90 23.76 -1.79
CA LYS A 165 14.84 24.18 -0.75
C LYS A 165 14.30 23.74 0.63
N GLU A 166 15.13 23.80 1.66
CA GLU A 166 14.77 23.44 3.03
C GLU A 166 13.46 24.13 3.47
N GLY A 167 12.48 23.33 3.92
CA GLY A 167 11.14 23.78 4.32
C GLY A 167 10.18 24.16 3.18
N GLY A 168 10.61 24.12 1.91
CA GLY A 168 9.77 24.45 0.76
C GLY A 168 8.64 23.45 0.50
N PHE A 169 8.91 22.16 0.74
CA PHE A 169 7.95 21.08 0.55
C PHE A 169 6.72 21.22 1.46
N GLU A 170 6.88 21.79 2.66
CA GLU A 170 5.79 21.98 3.60
C GLU A 170 4.73 22.95 3.06
N LYS A 171 5.19 24.12 2.58
CA LYS A 171 4.30 25.14 1.98
C LYS A 171 3.63 24.62 0.71
N TYR A 172 4.37 23.86 -0.08
CA TYR A 172 3.84 23.19 -1.26
C TYR A 172 2.70 22.24 -0.87
N CYS A 173 2.92 21.32 0.07
CA CYS A 173 1.89 20.40 0.53
C CYS A 173 0.66 21.12 1.08
N GLU A 174 0.85 22.12 1.94
CA GLU A 174 -0.26 22.90 2.49
C GLU A 174 -1.09 23.58 1.40
N SER A 175 -0.43 24.13 0.36
CA SER A 175 -1.16 24.72 -0.78
C SER A 175 -2.00 23.68 -1.54
N LYS A 176 -1.44 22.50 -1.78
CA LYS A 176 -2.12 21.41 -2.51
C LYS A 176 -3.28 20.81 -1.73
N ILE A 177 -3.13 20.63 -0.41
CA ILE A 177 -4.23 20.12 0.43
C ILE A 177 -5.48 21.02 0.33
N ASN A 178 -5.30 22.33 0.21
CA ASN A 178 -6.42 23.27 0.09
C ASN A 178 -7.15 23.20 -1.28
N GLU A 179 -6.59 22.50 -2.27
CA GLU A 179 -7.18 22.31 -3.61
C GLU A 179 -7.96 20.98 -3.74
N ILE A 180 -7.90 20.11 -2.72
CA ILE A 180 -8.53 18.78 -2.69
C ILE A 180 -9.82 18.83 -1.84
N ASP A 181 -10.86 18.16 -2.33
CA ASP A 181 -12.13 17.97 -1.62
C ASP A 181 -12.28 16.52 -1.13
N GLU A 182 -13.00 16.32 -0.02
CA GLU A 182 -13.24 14.97 0.52
C GLU A 182 -14.02 14.04 -0.43
N ASN A 183 -14.73 14.61 -1.40
CA ASN A 183 -15.49 13.87 -2.42
C ASN A 183 -14.68 13.60 -3.69
N ASP A 184 -13.44 14.09 -3.79
CA ASP A 184 -12.52 13.68 -4.85
C ASP A 184 -12.19 12.18 -4.70
N VAL A 185 -12.01 11.51 -5.83
CA VAL A 185 -11.63 10.09 -5.87
C VAL A 185 -10.18 9.96 -5.36
N ALA A 186 -10.00 9.20 -4.29
CA ALA A 186 -8.71 8.98 -3.66
C ALA A 186 -7.98 7.76 -4.24
N VAL A 187 -8.73 6.74 -4.62
CA VAL A 187 -8.17 5.51 -5.19
C VAL A 187 -9.22 4.83 -6.07
N MET A 188 -8.75 4.19 -7.12
CA MET A 188 -9.54 3.29 -7.95
C MET A 188 -9.08 1.86 -7.74
N CYS A 189 -9.99 0.96 -7.42
CA CYS A 189 -9.69 -0.45 -7.17
C CYS A 189 -10.32 -1.34 -8.22
N THR A 190 -9.58 -2.34 -8.69
CA THR A 190 -10.14 -3.40 -9.53
C THR A 190 -11.00 -4.33 -8.68
N THR A 191 -12.12 -4.78 -9.26
CA THR A 191 -13.02 -5.74 -8.64
C THR A 191 -13.23 -6.90 -9.58
N SER A 192 -13.28 -8.12 -9.03
CA SER A 192 -13.53 -9.34 -9.79
C SER A 192 -14.89 -9.22 -10.50
N GLY A 193 -14.86 -9.08 -11.82
CA GLY A 193 -16.06 -9.09 -12.65
C GLY A 193 -16.58 -10.52 -12.77
N THR A 194 -17.86 -10.74 -12.51
CA THR A 194 -18.47 -12.08 -12.66
C THR A 194 -18.69 -12.49 -14.12
N THR A 195 -18.43 -11.61 -15.09
CA THR A 195 -18.80 -11.79 -16.50
C THR A 195 -17.75 -11.28 -17.51
N GLY A 196 -16.49 -11.02 -17.11
CA GLY A 196 -15.45 -10.51 -18.01
C GLY A 196 -14.35 -9.71 -17.29
N PHE A 197 -13.78 -8.73 -18.00
CA PHE A 197 -12.75 -7.81 -17.47
C PHE A 197 -13.18 -7.12 -16.16
N PRO A 198 -12.22 -6.76 -15.28
CA PRO A 198 -12.50 -6.18 -13.97
C PRO A 198 -13.24 -4.85 -14.08
N LYS A 199 -14.13 -4.57 -13.11
CA LYS A 199 -14.72 -3.23 -12.98
C LYS A 199 -13.81 -2.36 -12.12
N LEU A 200 -13.83 -1.07 -12.40
CA LEU A 200 -13.04 -0.08 -11.68
C LEU A 200 -13.92 0.67 -10.67
N ALA A 201 -13.77 0.33 -9.39
CA ALA A 201 -14.51 0.97 -8.31
C ALA A 201 -13.76 2.22 -7.84
N MET A 202 -14.43 3.38 -7.91
CA MET A 202 -13.86 4.66 -7.46
C MET A 202 -14.26 4.92 -6.01
N LEU A 203 -13.27 5.15 -5.15
CA LEU A 203 -13.47 5.42 -3.73
C LEU A 203 -12.93 6.81 -3.40
N THR A 204 -13.77 7.63 -2.78
CA THR A 204 -13.39 8.99 -2.40
C THR A 204 -12.58 9.01 -1.11
N HIS A 205 -11.90 10.12 -0.82
CA HIS A 205 -11.24 10.32 0.47
C HIS A 205 -12.20 10.07 1.63
N LYS A 206 -13.43 10.59 1.53
CA LYS A 206 -14.51 10.37 2.50
C LYS A 206 -14.84 8.90 2.68
N ASN A 207 -14.88 8.10 1.61
CA ASN A 207 -15.11 6.66 1.73
C ASN A 207 -13.98 5.98 2.51
N MET A 208 -12.72 6.25 2.13
CA MET A 208 -11.55 5.66 2.79
C MET A 208 -11.47 6.00 4.27
N ILE A 209 -11.67 7.27 4.61
CA ILE A 209 -11.67 7.76 6.00
C ILE A 209 -12.82 7.15 6.79
N PHE A 210 -14.02 7.07 6.20
CA PHE A 210 -15.18 6.47 6.87
C PHE A 210 -14.99 4.98 7.16
N MET A 211 -14.45 4.21 6.20
CA MET A 211 -14.17 2.79 6.38
C MET A 211 -13.16 2.55 7.51
N SER A 212 -12.03 3.27 7.47
CA SER A 212 -10.98 3.15 8.50
C SER A 212 -11.48 3.53 9.90
N ARG A 213 -12.19 4.66 10.05
CA ARG A 213 -12.79 5.07 11.33
C ARG A 213 -13.85 4.08 11.82
N SER A 214 -14.63 3.49 10.92
CA SER A 214 -15.64 2.50 11.29
C SER A 214 -15.00 1.22 11.78
N LEU A 215 -13.93 0.76 11.12
CA LEU A 215 -13.14 -0.37 11.60
C LEU A 215 -12.51 -0.07 12.97
N GLY A 216 -11.95 1.13 13.16
CA GLY A 216 -11.36 1.54 14.45
C GLY A 216 -12.34 1.56 15.62
N LYS A 217 -13.65 1.62 15.39
CA LYS A 217 -14.67 1.46 16.45
C LYS A 217 -14.86 0.01 16.88
N ALA A 218 -14.73 -0.93 15.94
CA ALA A 218 -14.87 -2.36 16.20
C ALA A 218 -13.56 -2.99 16.70
N ASP A 219 -12.44 -2.48 16.19
CA ASP A 219 -11.09 -2.94 16.44
C ASP A 219 -10.19 -1.71 16.72
N PRO A 220 -10.14 -1.24 17.98
CA PRO A 220 -9.39 -0.05 18.37
C PRO A 220 -7.89 -0.17 18.06
N LYS A 221 -7.31 0.91 17.58
CA LYS A 221 -5.90 1.00 17.17
C LYS A 221 -5.19 2.09 17.96
N GLN A 222 -3.92 1.89 18.21
CA GLN A 222 -3.04 2.81 18.91
C GLN A 222 -1.97 3.33 17.95
N GLU A 223 -1.38 4.48 18.27
CA GLU A 223 -0.36 5.06 17.40
C GLU A 223 0.97 4.30 17.44
N ASP A 224 1.21 3.48 18.46
CA ASP A 224 2.41 2.66 18.61
C ASP A 224 2.27 1.26 18.01
N ASP A 225 1.07 0.90 17.52
CA ASP A 225 0.82 -0.35 16.82
C ASP A 225 1.76 -0.53 15.62
N GLU A 226 2.06 -1.79 15.32
CA GLU A 226 2.76 -2.19 14.12
C GLU A 226 1.87 -3.08 13.24
N PHE A 227 1.79 -2.73 11.96
CA PHE A 227 1.10 -3.48 10.92
C PHE A 227 2.12 -3.98 9.90
N VAL A 228 1.96 -5.21 9.42
CA VAL A 228 2.79 -5.77 8.34
C VAL A 228 1.97 -5.77 7.06
N SER A 229 2.47 -5.09 6.04
CA SER A 229 1.82 -5.01 4.73
C SER A 229 2.20 -6.22 3.89
N PHE A 230 1.32 -7.21 3.80
CA PHE A 230 1.60 -8.47 3.09
C PHE A 230 0.49 -8.92 2.14
N LEU A 231 -0.68 -8.28 2.21
CA LEU A 231 -1.75 -8.53 1.25
C LEU A 231 -1.57 -7.56 0.09
N PRO A 232 -1.93 -7.95 -1.15
CA PRO A 232 -1.66 -7.09 -2.31
C PRO A 232 -2.25 -5.69 -2.18
N LEU A 233 -1.44 -4.64 -2.37
CA LEU A 233 -1.86 -3.24 -2.35
C LEU A 233 -2.97 -2.86 -3.35
N PRO A 234 -3.18 -3.53 -4.50
CA PRO A 234 -4.36 -3.30 -5.33
C PRO A 234 -5.69 -3.62 -4.63
N TRP A 235 -5.67 -4.45 -3.58
CA TRP A 235 -6.86 -4.87 -2.87
C TRP A 235 -7.32 -3.80 -1.87
N ILE A 236 -8.62 -3.49 -1.88
CA ILE A 236 -9.20 -2.43 -1.03
C ILE A 236 -8.96 -2.66 0.48
N GLY A 237 -8.88 -3.91 0.92
CA GLY A 237 -8.60 -4.19 2.32
C GLY A 237 -7.20 -3.77 2.75
N GLU A 238 -6.21 -3.93 1.87
CA GLU A 238 -4.85 -3.44 2.12
C GLU A 238 -4.80 -1.92 2.07
N GLN A 239 -5.43 -1.30 1.07
CA GLN A 239 -5.59 0.16 0.96
C GLN A 239 -6.22 0.78 2.23
N MET A 240 -7.24 0.12 2.79
CA MET A 240 -7.87 0.56 4.03
C MET A 240 -6.91 0.50 5.23
N MET A 241 -6.04 -0.52 5.31
CA MET A 241 -5.13 -0.73 6.44
C MET A 241 -3.83 0.06 6.28
N CYS A 242 -3.09 -0.21 5.20
CA CYS A 242 -1.76 0.32 4.89
C CYS A 242 -1.78 1.82 4.63
N VAL A 243 -2.81 2.35 3.95
CA VAL A 243 -2.89 3.77 3.61
C VAL A 243 -3.81 4.51 4.59
N ALA A 244 -5.12 4.24 4.56
CA ALA A 244 -6.07 5.05 5.31
C ALA A 244 -5.92 4.91 6.83
N SER A 245 -5.86 3.68 7.36
CA SER A 245 -5.78 3.46 8.80
C SER A 245 -4.43 3.86 9.38
N ALA A 246 -3.32 3.58 8.68
CA ALA A 246 -2.01 4.03 9.11
C ALA A 246 -1.95 5.56 9.27
N LEU A 247 -2.53 6.31 8.32
CA LEU A 247 -2.59 7.77 8.40
C LEU A 247 -3.52 8.27 9.52
N ILE A 248 -4.69 7.67 9.69
CA ILE A 248 -5.70 8.14 10.64
C ILE A 248 -5.31 7.84 12.09
N PHE A 249 -4.73 6.66 12.34
CA PHE A 249 -4.34 6.22 13.68
C PHE A 249 -2.85 6.44 13.97
N GLY A 250 -2.04 6.76 12.94
CA GLY A 250 -0.62 7.11 13.11
C GLY A 250 0.29 5.95 13.49
N PHE A 251 -0.12 4.70 13.20
CA PHE A 251 0.65 3.48 13.44
C PHE A 251 1.68 3.22 12.34
N LYS A 252 2.68 2.38 12.62
CA LYS A 252 3.76 2.05 11.69
C LYS A 252 3.34 0.94 10.73
N VAL A 253 3.66 1.12 9.45
CA VAL A 253 3.54 0.06 8.43
C VAL A 253 4.92 -0.54 8.16
N ASN A 254 5.02 -1.86 8.14
CA ASN A 254 6.25 -2.57 7.83
C ASN A 254 6.07 -3.34 6.51
N PHE A 255 6.90 -3.03 5.52
CA PHE A 255 6.97 -3.68 4.22
C PHE A 255 8.03 -4.80 4.25
N PRO A 256 7.62 -6.08 4.17
CA PRO A 256 8.52 -7.23 4.08
C PRO A 256 9.47 -7.14 2.88
N GLU A 257 10.52 -7.96 2.89
CA GLU A 257 11.49 -8.00 1.79
C GLU A 257 10.88 -8.61 0.53
N SER A 258 10.08 -9.67 0.68
CA SER A 258 9.27 -10.25 -0.37
C SER A 258 8.10 -11.06 0.19
N HIS A 259 7.15 -11.45 -0.68
CA HIS A 259 6.07 -12.38 -0.34
C HIS A 259 6.54 -13.68 0.33
N ASP A 260 7.72 -14.20 -0.03
CA ASP A 260 8.25 -15.46 0.50
C ASP A 260 8.78 -15.31 1.94
N THR A 261 9.23 -14.12 2.33
CA THR A 261 9.82 -13.86 3.65
C THR A 261 8.81 -13.37 4.69
N VAL A 262 7.60 -12.97 4.27
CA VAL A 262 6.52 -12.40 5.11
C VAL A 262 6.36 -13.11 6.45
N GLN A 263 6.33 -14.45 6.48
CA GLN A 263 6.09 -15.22 7.70
C GLN A 263 7.24 -15.11 8.72
N ASN A 264 8.47 -14.90 8.25
CA ASN A 264 9.61 -14.68 9.13
C ASN A 264 9.68 -13.20 9.55
N ASP A 265 9.45 -12.30 8.61
CA ASP A 265 9.42 -10.85 8.85
C ASP A 265 8.33 -10.49 9.88
N MET A 266 7.17 -11.12 9.80
CA MET A 266 6.10 -10.97 10.79
C MET A 266 6.50 -11.43 12.19
N LYS A 267 7.40 -12.42 12.33
CA LYS A 267 7.92 -12.83 13.64
C LYS A 267 8.95 -11.86 14.19
N GLU A 268 9.76 -11.26 13.31
CA GLU A 268 10.75 -10.25 13.69
C GLU A 268 10.08 -8.97 14.17
N ILE A 269 9.05 -8.52 13.44
CA ILE A 269 8.26 -7.34 13.77
C ILE A 269 7.38 -7.57 15.00
N GLY A 270 6.72 -8.74 15.08
CA GLY A 270 5.75 -9.03 16.13
C GLY A 270 4.56 -8.06 16.12
N PRO A 271 3.80 -7.97 15.01
CA PRO A 271 2.79 -6.94 14.83
C PRO A 271 1.65 -7.03 15.84
N ASN A 272 1.12 -5.87 16.20
CA ASN A 272 -0.09 -5.74 17.01
C ASN A 272 -1.35 -6.01 16.18
N LEU A 273 -1.28 -5.68 14.88
CA LEU A 273 -2.42 -5.74 13.95
C LEU A 273 -2.11 -6.70 12.81
N ILE A 274 -2.98 -7.69 12.62
CA ILE A 274 -2.99 -8.56 11.45
C ILE A 274 -4.37 -8.50 10.82
N PHE A 275 -4.44 -8.02 9.58
CA PHE A 275 -5.66 -8.00 8.79
C PHE A 275 -5.53 -9.01 7.66
N SER A 276 -6.50 -9.91 7.51
CA SER A 276 -6.37 -11.03 6.58
C SER A 276 -7.70 -11.68 6.22
N PRO A 277 -7.89 -12.15 4.97
CA PRO A 277 -9.09 -12.87 4.57
C PRO A 277 -9.17 -14.26 5.24
N PRO A 278 -10.37 -14.88 5.30
CA PRO A 278 -10.59 -16.19 5.92
C PRO A 278 -9.60 -17.27 5.50
N ARG A 279 -9.23 -17.28 4.22
CA ARG A 279 -8.34 -18.30 3.65
C ARG A 279 -6.97 -18.37 4.32
N VAL A 280 -6.41 -17.23 4.74
CA VAL A 280 -5.12 -17.19 5.43
C VAL A 280 -5.24 -17.82 6.82
N TRP A 281 -6.34 -17.55 7.53
CA TRP A 281 -6.61 -18.16 8.84
C TRP A 281 -6.85 -19.67 8.73
N GLU A 282 -7.57 -20.12 7.69
CA GLU A 282 -7.74 -21.55 7.37
C GLU A 282 -6.40 -22.24 7.09
N ASN A 283 -5.53 -21.60 6.31
CA ASN A 283 -4.20 -22.12 6.00
C ASN A 283 -3.33 -22.21 7.25
N LEU A 284 -3.36 -21.19 8.12
CA LEU A 284 -2.66 -21.20 9.41
C LEU A 284 -3.16 -22.34 10.29
N ALA A 285 -4.47 -22.49 10.44
CA ALA A 285 -5.07 -23.57 11.23
C ALA A 285 -4.69 -24.95 10.67
N SER A 286 -4.76 -25.13 9.36
CA SER A 286 -4.39 -26.37 8.66
C SER A 286 -2.91 -26.72 8.90
N ASN A 287 -2.02 -25.73 8.77
CA ASN A 287 -0.59 -25.90 9.02
C ASN A 287 -0.29 -26.32 10.46
N VAL A 288 -1.00 -25.75 11.44
CA VAL A 288 -0.89 -26.18 12.85
C VAL A 288 -1.38 -27.62 13.02
N GLN A 289 -2.52 -27.98 12.44
CA GLN A 289 -3.08 -29.34 12.54
C GLN A 289 -2.13 -30.39 11.94
N VAL A 290 -1.56 -30.14 10.76
CA VAL A 290 -0.57 -31.03 10.13
C VAL A 290 0.65 -31.21 11.04
N LYS A 291 1.22 -30.11 11.57
CA LYS A 291 2.36 -30.18 12.49
C LYS A 291 2.05 -30.98 13.77
N ILE A 292 0.81 -30.95 14.25
CA ILE A 292 0.37 -31.77 15.41
C ILE A 292 0.19 -33.25 15.03
N MET A 293 -0.27 -33.55 13.82
CA MET A 293 -0.36 -34.94 13.34
C MET A 293 1.02 -35.59 13.17
N ASP A 294 2.04 -34.82 12.81
CA ASP A 294 3.41 -35.30 12.61
C ASP A 294 4.27 -35.24 13.88
N THR A 295 3.76 -34.65 14.96
CA THR A 295 4.52 -34.50 16.21
C THR A 295 4.57 -35.78 17.06
N SER A 296 5.52 -35.82 18.01
CA SER A 296 5.69 -36.90 18.99
C SER A 296 4.45 -37.12 19.86
N ARG A 297 4.25 -38.36 20.36
CA ARG A 297 3.08 -38.72 21.18
C ARG A 297 2.88 -37.82 22.41
N PHE A 298 3.96 -37.41 23.06
CA PHE A 298 3.90 -36.51 24.22
C PHE A 298 3.41 -35.11 23.85
N LYS A 299 4.00 -34.48 22.81
CA LYS A 299 3.57 -33.16 22.33
C LYS A 299 2.11 -33.15 21.88
N ARG A 300 1.66 -34.20 21.19
CA ARG A 300 0.26 -34.36 20.77
C ARG A 300 -0.69 -34.50 21.96
N PHE A 301 -0.30 -35.27 22.98
CA PHE A 301 -1.07 -35.42 24.22
C PHE A 301 -1.28 -34.06 24.90
N VAL A 302 -0.20 -33.27 25.05
CA VAL A 302 -0.28 -31.93 25.65
C VAL A 302 -1.21 -31.03 24.84
N TYR A 303 -1.05 -30.96 23.51
CA TYR A 303 -1.93 -30.17 22.64
C TYR A 303 -3.40 -30.54 22.81
N ASN A 304 -3.74 -31.83 22.76
CA ASN A 304 -5.12 -32.30 22.90
C ASN A 304 -5.74 -32.00 24.27
N LYS A 305 -4.92 -31.89 25.33
CA LYS A 305 -5.39 -31.51 26.67
C LYS A 305 -5.54 -30.00 26.85
N CYS A 306 -4.66 -29.21 26.24
CA CYS A 306 -4.66 -27.76 26.40
C CYS A 306 -5.58 -27.03 25.41
N LEU A 307 -5.78 -27.53 24.19
CA LEU A 307 -6.61 -26.86 23.17
C LEU A 307 -8.06 -26.59 23.64
N PRO A 308 -8.77 -27.51 24.32
CA PRO A 308 -10.10 -27.23 24.83
C PRO A 308 -10.14 -26.09 25.86
N VAL A 309 -9.06 -25.89 26.62
CA VAL A 309 -8.92 -24.75 27.54
C VAL A 309 -8.77 -23.45 26.74
N GLY A 310 -7.96 -23.49 25.67
CA GLY A 310 -7.83 -22.37 24.73
C GLY A 310 -9.15 -21.96 24.08
N TYR A 311 -9.99 -22.91 23.68
CA TYR A 311 -11.33 -22.61 23.14
C TYR A 311 -12.24 -21.93 24.16
N LYS A 312 -12.29 -22.42 25.40
CA LYS A 312 -13.08 -21.79 26.47
C LYS A 312 -12.61 -20.36 26.78
N TYR A 313 -11.30 -20.14 26.76
CA TYR A 313 -10.72 -18.80 26.92
C TYR A 313 -11.16 -17.87 25.79
N ALA A 314 -11.07 -18.34 24.54
CA ALA A 314 -11.47 -17.57 23.37
C ALA A 314 -12.98 -17.23 23.40
N GLU A 315 -13.85 -18.20 23.71
CA GLU A 315 -15.29 -17.98 23.88
C GLU A 315 -15.58 -16.92 24.96
N SER A 316 -14.92 -17.00 26.12
CA SER A 316 -15.08 -16.01 27.19
C SER A 316 -14.72 -14.61 26.71
N ARG A 317 -13.63 -14.47 25.96
CA ARG A 317 -13.21 -13.19 25.36
C ARG A 317 -14.23 -12.66 24.33
N PHE A 318 -14.77 -13.53 23.47
CA PHE A 318 -15.82 -13.17 22.52
C PHE A 318 -17.09 -12.67 23.23
N ASP A 319 -17.48 -13.33 24.31
CA ASP A 319 -18.64 -12.96 25.14
C ASP A 319 -18.36 -11.76 26.07
N ARG A 320 -17.14 -11.19 26.00
CA ARG A 320 -16.66 -10.09 26.86
C ARG A 320 -16.73 -10.41 28.36
N VAL A 321 -16.56 -11.68 28.70
CA VAL A 321 -16.45 -12.18 30.07
C VAL A 321 -14.98 -12.39 30.42
N GLU A 322 -14.56 -11.99 31.62
CA GLU A 322 -13.22 -12.30 32.10
C GLU A 322 -13.07 -13.83 32.26
N PRO A 323 -12.11 -14.46 31.58
CA PRO A 323 -11.90 -15.89 31.71
C PRO A 323 -11.41 -16.21 33.13
N SER A 324 -12.04 -17.19 33.78
CA SER A 324 -11.55 -17.71 35.06
C SER A 324 -10.21 -18.41 34.84
N VAL A 325 -9.18 -18.01 35.60
CA VAL A 325 -7.82 -18.56 35.57
C VAL A 325 -7.81 -20.08 35.67
#